data_AF-A0A7W0VZB5-F1
#
_entry.id   AF-A0A7W0VZB5-F1
#
_cell.length_a   1.000
_cell.length_b   1.000
_cell.length_c   1.000
_cell.angle_alpha   90.00
_cell.angle_beta   90.00
_cell.angle_gamma   90.00
#
_symmetry.space_group_name_H-M   'P 1'
#
loop_
_entity.id
_entity.type
_entity.pdbx_description
1 polymer ?
#
loop_
_entity_poly.entity_id
_entity_poly.type
_entity_poly.pdbx_seq_one_letter_code
_entity_poly.pdbx_strand_id
1 'polypeptide(L)'
;MRSVLVFLAVAAGCATDEEPTPAPVITAIEPEAICSNDRVFVGIRGDGFIVDDDHTVKSVVELWRNGRRDAAKIPMLEPDRDGGSMTLLFQNGELGPASSEPPVVFEVRVVNPDGQYAIHQNSFSIHTNMGFGPISPTTASAGSVVTMGLAGNGFYGPLQVMIETMVPTFATEVRVTSPTTATATIDLSGVDPGTYAVTVRNAGRCSYTRVSAFTVTP
;
A
#
# COMPACT_ATOMS: atom_id res chain seq x y z
N MET A 1 -74.07 23.92 -11.49
CA MET A 1 -73.73 22.99 -10.39
C MET A 1 -73.53 21.59 -10.98
N ARG A 2 -72.26 21.15 -11.11
CA ARG A 2 -71.89 19.75 -11.36
C ARG A 2 -70.63 19.49 -10.52
N SER A 3 -70.74 18.47 -9.67
CA SER A 3 -69.78 18.06 -8.65
C SER A 3 -68.74 17.07 -9.19
N VAL A 4 -67.48 17.29 -8.78
CA VAL A 4 -66.49 16.33 -8.21
C VAL A 4 -66.05 15.17 -9.15
N LEU A 5 -64.78 14.76 -9.31
CA LEU A 5 -63.74 14.33 -8.36
C LEU A 5 -62.34 14.67 -8.90
N VAL A 6 -61.47 15.21 -8.05
CA VAL A 6 -60.01 15.14 -8.23
C VAL A 6 -59.52 14.03 -7.31
N PHE A 7 -58.91 12.98 -7.87
CA PHE A 7 -58.20 11.96 -7.11
C PHE A 7 -56.85 12.55 -6.68
N LEU A 8 -56.73 12.86 -5.39
CA LEU A 8 -55.43 13.13 -4.77
C LEU A 8 -54.83 11.77 -4.37
N ALA A 9 -53.87 11.29 -5.15
CA ALA A 9 -53.06 10.14 -4.75
C ALA A 9 -52.04 10.60 -3.71
N VAL A 10 -52.31 10.32 -2.43
CA VAL A 10 -51.31 10.44 -1.37
C VAL A 10 -50.45 9.18 -1.41
N ALA A 11 -49.26 9.30 -2.01
CA ALA A 11 -48.22 8.31 -1.82
C ALA A 11 -47.61 8.55 -0.43
N ALA A 12 -48.06 7.76 0.55
CA ALA A 12 -47.39 7.65 1.84
C ALA A 12 -46.07 6.88 1.63
N GLY A 13 -45.00 7.61 1.35
CA GLY A 13 -43.64 7.10 1.55
C GLY A 13 -43.34 7.17 3.04
N CYS A 14 -43.20 6.01 3.70
CA CYS A 14 -42.58 5.94 5.02
C CYS A 14 -41.10 6.33 4.88
N ALA A 15 -40.79 7.62 4.95
CA ALA A 15 -39.46 8.05 5.33
C ALA A 15 -39.40 7.86 6.85
N THR A 16 -38.64 6.87 7.31
CA THR A 16 -38.19 6.87 8.70
C THR A 16 -37.37 8.15 8.88
N ASP A 17 -37.81 9.04 9.78
CA ASP A 17 -37.05 10.21 10.25
C ASP A 17 -35.82 9.72 11.04
N GLU A 18 -34.91 9.01 10.39
CA GLU A 18 -33.54 8.88 10.90
C GLU A 18 -32.86 10.21 10.65
N GLU A 19 -32.49 10.89 11.74
CA GLU A 19 -31.61 12.06 11.69
C GLU A 19 -30.38 11.71 10.84
N PRO A 20 -30.00 12.56 9.87
CA PRO A 20 -28.87 12.27 9.01
C PRO A 20 -27.62 12.08 9.86
N THR A 21 -26.94 10.95 9.67
CA THR A 21 -25.70 10.68 10.42
C THR A 21 -24.62 11.69 10.00
N PRO A 22 -23.62 12.01 10.83
CA PRO A 22 -22.50 12.81 10.35
C PRO A 22 -21.80 12.11 9.17
N ALA A 23 -21.38 12.88 8.16
CA ALA A 23 -20.52 12.34 7.10
C ALA A 23 -19.23 11.77 7.74
N PRO A 24 -18.74 10.62 7.27
CA PRO A 24 -17.51 10.05 7.80
C PRO A 24 -16.33 10.96 7.44
N VAL A 25 -15.26 10.91 8.22
CA VAL A 25 -13.98 11.58 7.97
C VAL A 25 -12.88 10.54 8.06
N ILE A 26 -11.91 10.58 7.15
CA ILE A 26 -10.73 9.70 7.17
C ILE A 26 -9.52 10.57 7.50
N THR A 27 -8.83 10.26 8.60
CA THR A 27 -7.67 11.03 9.08
C THR A 27 -6.35 10.32 8.82
N ALA A 28 -6.32 8.99 8.79
CA ALA A 28 -5.12 8.23 8.47
C ALA A 28 -5.44 6.83 7.92
N ILE A 29 -4.53 6.28 7.13
CA ILE A 29 -4.55 4.90 6.64
C ILE A 29 -3.15 4.30 6.80
N GLU A 30 -3.05 3.16 7.48
CA GLU A 30 -1.77 2.52 7.81
C GLU A 30 -1.83 0.99 7.62
N PRO A 31 -0.84 0.35 6.98
CA PRO A 31 0.30 0.98 6.30
C PRO A 31 -0.10 1.61 4.97
N GLU A 32 0.62 2.66 4.56
CA GLU A 32 0.47 3.29 3.24
C GLU A 32 1.06 2.44 2.10
N ALA A 33 1.78 1.36 2.42
CA ALA A 33 2.35 0.44 1.44
C ALA A 33 2.29 -1.02 1.92
N ILE A 34 1.81 -1.89 1.05
CA ILE A 34 1.72 -3.34 1.26
C ILE A 34 2.76 -4.01 0.38
N CYS A 35 3.68 -4.75 1.00
CA CYS A 35 4.87 -5.32 0.36
C CYS A 35 4.94 -6.85 0.40
N SER A 36 3.94 -7.51 1.00
CA SER A 36 4.00 -8.93 1.35
C SER A 36 2.92 -9.75 0.65
N ASN A 37 3.25 -11.04 0.48
CA ASN A 37 2.33 -12.12 0.14
C ASN A 37 1.62 -12.69 1.40
N ASP A 38 1.80 -12.08 2.56
CA ASP A 38 1.09 -12.51 3.77
C ASP A 38 -0.24 -11.79 3.92
N ARG A 39 -1.03 -12.23 4.89
CA ARG A 39 -2.22 -11.50 5.32
C ARG A 39 -1.80 -10.16 5.92
N VAL A 40 -2.33 -9.06 5.38
CA VAL A 40 -2.02 -7.71 5.84
C VAL A 40 -3.28 -7.04 6.38
N PHE A 41 -3.13 -6.38 7.52
CA PHE A 41 -4.16 -5.54 8.10
C PHE A 41 -3.88 -4.09 7.77
N VAL A 42 -4.85 -3.41 7.18
CA VAL A 42 -4.82 -1.97 6.90
C VAL A 42 -5.79 -1.28 7.85
N GLY A 43 -5.26 -0.52 8.79
CA GLY A 43 -6.02 0.33 9.68
C GLY A 43 -6.46 1.61 8.98
N ILE A 44 -7.67 2.06 9.29
CA ILE A 44 -8.27 3.31 8.84
C ILE A 44 -8.70 4.05 10.10
N ARG A 45 -8.14 5.23 10.33
CA ARG A 45 -8.53 6.12 11.44
C ARG A 45 -9.37 7.27 10.92
N GLY A 46 -10.27 7.77 11.75
CA GLY A 46 -11.21 8.80 11.34
C GLY A 46 -12.26 9.09 12.39
N ASP A 47 -13.39 9.61 11.94
CA ASP A 47 -14.58 9.89 12.75
C ASP A 47 -15.84 9.62 11.91
N GLY A 48 -16.97 9.43 12.58
CA GLY A 48 -18.28 9.28 11.91
C GLY A 48 -18.44 7.96 11.15
N PHE A 49 -17.64 6.93 11.46
CA PHE A 49 -17.88 5.57 10.98
C PHE A 49 -19.03 4.96 11.78
N ILE A 50 -20.03 4.42 11.08
CA ILE A 50 -21.24 3.90 11.70
C ILE A 50 -21.00 2.48 12.21
N VAL A 51 -21.24 2.30 13.50
CA VAL A 51 -21.11 1.04 14.24
C VAL A 51 -22.40 0.85 15.04
N ASP A 52 -22.96 -0.36 15.00
CA ASP A 52 -24.11 -0.73 15.82
C ASP A 52 -23.73 -0.93 17.30
N ASP A 53 -24.72 -0.96 18.19
CA ASP A 53 -24.55 -1.23 19.63
C ASP A 53 -23.85 -2.58 19.92
N ASP A 54 -23.94 -3.55 19.00
CA ASP A 54 -23.25 -4.85 19.11
C ASP A 54 -21.79 -4.80 18.63
N HIS A 55 -21.30 -3.59 18.32
CA HIS A 55 -20.04 -3.30 17.67
C HIS A 55 -19.94 -3.87 16.25
N THR A 56 -21.03 -4.01 15.49
CA THR A 56 -20.94 -4.35 14.06
C THR A 56 -20.73 -3.09 13.24
N VAL A 57 -19.65 -3.01 12.44
CA VAL A 57 -19.45 -1.90 11.51
C VAL A 57 -20.47 -1.94 10.37
N LYS A 58 -21.18 -0.84 10.15
CA LYS A 58 -22.10 -0.64 9.02
C LYS A 58 -21.48 0.13 7.87
N SER A 59 -20.50 0.99 8.16
CA SER A 59 -19.76 1.67 7.10
C SER A 59 -19.07 0.65 6.19
N VAL A 60 -19.20 0.86 4.89
CA VAL A 60 -18.53 0.05 3.87
C VAL A 60 -17.29 0.78 3.40
N VAL A 61 -16.18 0.07 3.28
CA VAL A 61 -14.97 0.62 2.68
C VAL A 61 -14.88 0.20 1.22
N GLU A 62 -14.95 1.17 0.33
CA GLU A 62 -14.78 1.00 -1.10
C GLU A 62 -13.34 1.31 -1.50
N LEU A 63 -12.75 0.44 -2.31
CA LEU A 63 -11.42 0.62 -2.89
C LEU A 63 -11.59 1.06 -4.35
N TRP A 64 -10.97 2.18 -4.71
CA TRP A 64 -11.11 2.81 -6.02
C TRP A 64 -9.76 2.97 -6.71
N ARG A 65 -9.77 2.80 -8.04
CA ARG A 65 -8.63 3.04 -8.92
C ARG A 65 -9.07 3.68 -10.22
N ASN A 66 -8.38 4.73 -10.64
CA ASN A 66 -8.62 5.40 -11.92
C ASN A 66 -10.10 5.77 -12.14
N GLY A 67 -10.79 6.22 -11.07
CA GLY A 67 -12.21 6.59 -11.12
C GLY A 67 -13.19 5.42 -11.21
N ARG A 68 -12.72 4.17 -11.04
CA ARG A 68 -13.57 2.97 -11.00
C ARG A 68 -13.48 2.29 -9.63
N ARG A 69 -14.62 1.82 -9.15
CA ARG A 69 -14.72 0.98 -7.96
C ARG A 69 -14.20 -0.42 -8.27
N ASP A 70 -13.19 -0.82 -7.52
CA ASP A 70 -12.52 -2.10 -7.68
C ASP A 70 -13.08 -3.15 -6.74
N ALA A 71 -13.28 -2.78 -5.47
CA ALA A 71 -13.81 -3.66 -4.44
C ALA A 71 -14.63 -2.89 -3.40
N ALA A 72 -15.46 -3.62 -2.65
CA ALA A 72 -15.92 -3.20 -1.34
C ALA A 72 -15.53 -4.25 -0.32
N LYS A 73 -15.14 -3.79 0.86
CA LYS A 73 -14.86 -4.62 2.02
C LYS A 73 -15.72 -4.15 3.19
N ILE A 74 -16.20 -5.13 3.95
CA ILE A 74 -16.73 -4.91 5.29
C ILE A 74 -15.52 -5.03 6.23
N PRO A 75 -15.16 -3.97 6.96
CA PRO A 75 -14.02 -3.99 7.86
C PRO A 75 -14.25 -4.96 9.03
N MET A 76 -13.18 -5.63 9.45
CA MET A 76 -13.16 -6.50 10.63
C MET A 76 -12.80 -5.64 11.83
N LEU A 77 -13.58 -5.74 12.89
CA LEU A 77 -13.60 -4.80 14.00
C LEU A 77 -12.24 -4.59 14.70
N GLU A 78 -11.75 -3.35 14.69
CA GLU A 78 -11.29 -2.59 15.89
C GLU A 78 -11.53 -1.05 15.69
N PRO A 79 -12.77 -0.57 15.54
CA PRO A 79 -13.15 0.75 16.04
C PRO A 79 -12.95 0.73 17.54
N ASP A 80 -12.45 1.83 18.07
CA ASP A 80 -12.87 2.17 19.42
C ASP A 80 -14.41 2.18 19.47
N ARG A 81 -14.99 2.09 20.67
CA ARG A 81 -16.46 2.15 20.81
C ARG A 81 -17.10 3.41 20.19
N ASP A 82 -16.26 4.38 19.82
CA ASP A 82 -16.62 5.70 19.35
C ASP A 82 -16.60 5.81 17.81
N GLY A 83 -16.28 4.73 17.08
CA GLY A 83 -16.31 4.72 15.61
C GLY A 83 -15.12 5.43 14.96
N GLY A 84 -13.98 5.51 15.65
CA GLY A 84 -12.79 6.23 15.21
C GLY A 84 -11.75 5.39 14.46
N SER A 85 -11.93 4.07 14.38
CA SER A 85 -10.97 3.16 13.74
C SER A 85 -11.66 2.00 13.01
N MET A 86 -11.05 1.47 11.96
CA MET A 86 -11.52 0.28 11.25
C MET A 86 -10.32 -0.48 10.70
N THR A 87 -10.42 -1.80 10.57
CA THR A 87 -9.34 -2.60 9.98
C THR A 87 -9.85 -3.39 8.79
N LEU A 88 -9.13 -3.28 7.66
CA LEU A 88 -9.31 -4.12 6.49
C LEU A 88 -8.31 -5.27 6.52
N LEU A 89 -8.79 -6.48 6.30
CA LEU A 89 -7.92 -7.63 6.03
C LEU A 89 -7.73 -7.79 4.52
N PHE A 90 -6.49 -7.79 4.07
CA PHE A 90 -6.08 -8.22 2.73
C PHE A 90 -5.50 -9.63 2.80
N GLN A 91 -5.98 -10.52 1.93
CA GLN A 91 -5.41 -11.85 1.75
C GLN A 91 -4.16 -11.80 0.86
N ASN A 92 -3.39 -12.89 0.84
CA ASN A 92 -2.21 -13.02 -0.01
C ASN A 92 -2.53 -12.70 -1.49
N GLY A 93 -1.84 -11.69 -2.04
CA GLY A 93 -1.98 -11.30 -3.44
C GLY A 93 -3.31 -10.66 -3.80
N GLU A 94 -4.19 -10.41 -2.83
CA GLU A 94 -5.48 -9.76 -3.08
C GLU A 94 -5.27 -8.35 -3.63
N LEU A 95 -5.84 -8.08 -4.81
CA LEU A 95 -5.82 -6.77 -5.47
C LEU A 95 -4.40 -6.23 -5.78
N GLY A 96 -3.37 -7.07 -5.62
CA GLY A 96 -1.99 -6.73 -5.94
C GLY A 96 -1.69 -6.78 -7.44
N PRO A 97 -0.66 -6.05 -7.90
CA PRO A 97 -0.19 -6.12 -9.28
C PRO A 97 0.43 -7.48 -9.61
N ALA A 98 0.45 -7.85 -10.89
CA ALA A 98 1.28 -8.95 -11.36
C ALA A 98 2.79 -8.64 -11.17
N SER A 99 3.64 -9.66 -11.27
CA SER A 99 5.06 -9.57 -10.87
C SER A 99 5.91 -8.50 -11.59
N SER A 100 5.46 -8.05 -12.75
CA SER A 100 6.11 -7.03 -13.59
C SER A 100 5.21 -5.81 -13.83
N GLU A 101 4.13 -5.66 -13.06
CA GLU A 101 3.22 -4.53 -13.13
C GLU A 101 3.49 -3.52 -12.02
N PRO A 102 3.37 -2.21 -12.31
CA PRO A 102 3.64 -1.16 -11.34
C PRO A 102 2.78 -1.30 -10.08
N PRO A 103 3.23 -0.72 -8.95
CA PRO A 103 2.43 -0.69 -7.73
C PRO A 103 1.03 -0.14 -7.99
N VAL A 104 0.05 -0.79 -7.39
CA VAL A 104 -1.34 -0.40 -7.51
C VAL A 104 -1.68 0.57 -6.40
N VAL A 105 -1.99 1.82 -6.75
CA VAL A 105 -2.41 2.85 -5.79
C VAL A 105 -3.92 2.85 -5.67
N PHE A 106 -4.41 2.81 -4.43
CA PHE A 106 -5.84 2.86 -4.11
C PHE A 106 -6.23 4.19 -3.51
N GLU A 107 -7.37 4.71 -3.94
CA GLU A 107 -8.16 5.65 -3.16
C GLU A 107 -9.09 4.85 -2.25
N VAL A 108 -9.30 5.34 -1.03
CA VAL A 108 -10.23 4.72 -0.07
C VAL A 108 -11.42 5.63 0.11
N ARG A 109 -12.61 5.06 -0.05
CA ARG A 109 -13.87 5.72 0.24
C ARG A 109 -14.58 4.99 1.36
N VAL A 110 -14.92 5.69 2.43
CA VAL A 110 -15.79 5.15 3.48
C VAL A 110 -17.19 5.67 3.23
N VAL A 111 -18.17 4.75 3.14
CA VAL A 111 -19.57 5.06 2.84
C VAL A 111 -20.45 4.60 3.99
N ASN A 112 -21.21 5.53 4.56
CA ASN A 112 -22.19 5.26 5.60
C ASN A 112 -23.52 4.75 4.98
N PRO A 113 -24.39 4.08 5.76
CA PRO A 113 -25.65 3.52 5.25
C PRO A 113 -26.59 4.53 4.61
N ASP A 114 -26.54 5.80 5.04
CA ASP A 114 -27.30 6.92 4.49
C ASP A 114 -26.73 7.46 3.16
N GLY A 115 -25.62 6.89 2.68
CA GLY A 115 -24.96 7.25 1.43
C GLY A 115 -23.94 8.37 1.55
N GLN A 116 -23.76 8.97 2.73
CA GLN A 116 -22.68 9.94 2.96
C GLN A 116 -21.32 9.25 2.93
N TYR A 117 -20.30 9.99 2.51
CA TYR A 117 -18.98 9.40 2.33
C TYR A 117 -17.83 10.38 2.47
N ALA A 118 -16.67 9.84 2.81
CA ALA A 118 -15.37 10.50 2.74
C ALA A 118 -14.48 9.79 1.72
N ILE A 119 -13.59 10.55 1.08
CA ILE A 119 -12.55 10.04 0.21
C ILE A 119 -11.21 10.41 0.82
N HIS A 120 -10.33 9.42 0.92
CA HIS A 120 -8.91 9.63 1.10
C HIS A 120 -8.22 9.26 -0.22
N GLN A 121 -7.51 10.22 -0.82
CA GLN A 121 -6.84 10.02 -2.11
C GLN A 121 -5.46 9.40 -1.91
N ASN A 122 -5.01 8.60 -2.88
CA ASN A 122 -3.69 7.94 -2.85
C ASN A 122 -3.38 7.29 -1.49
N SER A 123 -4.37 6.62 -0.92
CA SER A 123 -4.40 6.16 0.47
C SER A 123 -3.31 5.16 0.80
N PHE A 124 -3.15 4.16 -0.05
CA PHE A 124 -2.10 3.17 0.09
C PHE A 124 -1.80 2.54 -1.26
N SER A 125 -0.64 1.90 -1.37
CA SER A 125 -0.25 1.13 -2.54
C SER A 125 -0.01 -0.34 -2.21
N ILE A 126 -0.39 -1.22 -3.13
CA ILE A 126 -0.01 -2.63 -3.09
C ILE A 126 1.13 -2.83 -4.09
N HIS A 127 2.27 -3.29 -3.59
CA HIS A 127 3.47 -3.54 -4.37
C HIS A 127 3.61 -5.03 -4.67
N THR A 128 4.19 -5.35 -5.82
CA THR A 128 4.76 -6.68 -6.01
C THR A 128 5.86 -6.92 -4.98
N ASN A 129 5.97 -8.14 -4.49
CA ASN A 129 7.14 -8.58 -3.74
C ASN A 129 8.43 -8.24 -4.47
N MET A 130 9.41 -7.75 -3.72
CA MET A 130 10.75 -7.51 -4.22
C MET A 130 11.60 -8.77 -4.07
N GLY A 131 12.44 -9.04 -5.06
CA GLY A 131 13.38 -10.16 -5.03
C GLY A 131 14.41 -10.01 -6.12
N PHE A 132 15.62 -10.51 -5.90
CA PHE A 132 16.64 -10.54 -6.95
C PHE A 132 17.59 -11.72 -6.80
N GLY A 133 18.12 -12.15 -7.94
CA GLY A 133 19.07 -13.25 -8.05
C GLY A 133 20.52 -12.82 -7.82
N PRO A 134 21.49 -13.51 -8.44
CA PRO A 134 22.88 -13.06 -8.46
C PRO A 134 23.04 -11.64 -9.00
N ILE A 135 23.93 -10.88 -8.38
CA ILE A 135 24.37 -9.56 -8.85
C ILE A 135 25.59 -9.71 -9.75
N SER A 136 25.88 -8.73 -10.61
CA SER A 136 27.07 -8.76 -11.48
C SER A 136 27.78 -7.40 -11.53
N PRO A 137 29.08 -7.31 -11.21
CA PRO A 137 29.93 -8.38 -10.72
C PRO A 137 29.57 -8.80 -9.29
N THR A 138 29.91 -10.03 -8.89
CA THR A 138 29.76 -10.50 -7.50
C THR A 138 30.94 -10.11 -6.61
N THR A 139 32.04 -9.62 -7.19
CA THR A 139 33.25 -9.26 -6.44
C THR A 139 33.88 -7.96 -6.94
N ALA A 140 34.55 -7.22 -6.06
CA ALA A 140 35.43 -6.11 -6.42
C ALA A 140 36.51 -5.88 -5.35
N SER A 141 37.57 -5.14 -5.68
CA SER A 141 38.63 -4.80 -4.73
C SER A 141 38.21 -3.70 -3.75
N ALA A 142 38.72 -3.75 -2.53
CA ALA A 142 38.60 -2.69 -1.55
C ALA A 142 39.11 -1.35 -2.11
N GLY A 143 38.45 -0.25 -1.79
CA GLY A 143 38.81 1.09 -2.28
C GLY A 143 38.46 1.36 -3.75
N SER A 144 37.79 0.44 -4.44
CA SER A 144 37.33 0.65 -5.82
C SER A 144 35.90 1.22 -5.89
N VAL A 145 35.56 1.83 -7.03
CA VAL A 145 34.17 2.16 -7.38
C VAL A 145 33.67 1.10 -8.36
N VAL A 146 32.59 0.42 -8.01
CA VAL A 146 32.02 -0.69 -8.80
C VAL A 146 30.58 -0.39 -9.19
N THR A 147 30.24 -0.59 -10.47
CA THR A 147 28.83 -0.58 -10.91
C THR A 147 28.35 -2.02 -10.99
N MET A 148 27.30 -2.32 -10.23
CA MET A 148 26.68 -3.64 -10.16
C MET A 148 25.29 -3.65 -10.80
N GLY A 149 25.03 -4.68 -11.59
CA GLY A 149 23.74 -5.01 -12.16
C GLY A 149 22.93 -5.92 -11.24
N LEU A 150 21.64 -5.64 -11.17
CA LEU A 150 20.63 -6.36 -10.40
C LEU A 150 19.60 -6.92 -11.38
N ALA A 151 19.37 -8.23 -11.31
CA ALA A 151 18.32 -8.92 -12.06
C ALA A 151 17.33 -9.56 -11.07
N GLY A 152 16.05 -9.19 -11.16
CA GLY A 152 15.06 -9.52 -10.15
C GLY A 152 13.62 -9.16 -10.54
N ASN A 153 12.84 -8.77 -9.54
CA ASN A 153 11.45 -8.34 -9.65
C ASN A 153 11.13 -7.29 -8.59
N GLY A 154 10.07 -6.51 -8.84
CA GLY A 154 9.62 -5.46 -7.92
C GLY A 154 10.50 -4.21 -7.90
N PHE A 155 11.34 -4.01 -8.92
CA PHE A 155 12.17 -2.81 -9.03
C PHE A 155 11.33 -1.64 -9.56
N TYR A 156 10.73 -0.90 -8.64
CA TYR A 156 10.00 0.33 -8.94
C TYR A 156 10.70 1.52 -8.30
N GLY A 157 10.96 2.54 -9.11
CA GLY A 157 11.70 3.72 -8.70
C GLY A 157 10.87 4.69 -7.84
N PRO A 158 11.50 5.49 -6.96
CA PRO A 158 12.94 5.45 -6.65
C PRO A 158 13.35 4.19 -5.88
N LEU A 159 14.52 3.66 -6.23
CA LEU A 159 15.12 2.46 -5.66
C LEU A 159 16.41 2.85 -4.92
N GLN A 160 16.58 2.33 -3.71
CA GLN A 160 17.79 2.44 -2.92
C GLN A 160 18.47 1.08 -2.89
N VAL A 161 19.79 1.06 -3.08
CA VAL A 161 20.61 -0.14 -2.99
C VAL A 161 21.71 0.14 -1.97
N MET A 162 21.99 -0.82 -1.10
CA MET A 162 23.09 -0.70 -0.13
C MET A 162 23.75 -2.06 0.10
N ILE A 163 25.06 -2.03 0.39
CA ILE A 163 25.75 -3.16 1.00
C ILE A 163 25.68 -3.03 2.52
N GLU A 164 25.30 -4.11 3.18
CA GLU A 164 25.16 -4.17 4.64
C GLU A 164 26.54 -4.36 5.28
N THR A 165 27.18 -3.25 5.65
CA THR A 165 28.38 -3.25 6.49
C THR A 165 28.01 -2.79 7.91
N MET A 166 28.98 -2.55 8.79
CA MET A 166 28.70 -1.94 10.10
C MET A 166 28.01 -0.56 9.98
N VAL A 167 28.37 0.19 8.93
CA VAL A 167 27.68 1.43 8.54
C VAL A 167 27.27 1.26 7.07
N PRO A 168 25.98 1.05 6.76
CA PRO A 168 25.54 0.70 5.41
C PRO A 168 26.10 1.64 4.34
N THR A 169 26.73 1.06 3.32
CA THR A 169 27.28 1.83 2.20
C THR A 169 26.20 1.89 1.12
N PHE A 170 25.64 3.08 0.93
CA PHE A 170 24.60 3.33 -0.06
C PHE A 170 25.20 3.47 -1.45
N ALA A 171 24.56 2.83 -2.42
CA ALA A 171 24.90 3.03 -3.81
C ALA A 171 24.46 4.42 -4.29
N THR A 172 25.24 4.97 -5.20
CA THR A 172 24.90 6.11 -6.04
C THR A 172 24.48 5.64 -7.43
N GLU A 173 24.00 6.57 -8.26
CA GLU A 173 23.62 6.31 -9.65
C GLU A 173 22.68 5.11 -9.85
N VAL A 174 21.76 4.90 -8.91
CA VAL A 174 20.78 3.81 -9.01
C VAL A 174 19.84 4.09 -10.19
N ARG A 175 19.88 3.21 -11.19
CA ARG A 175 19.03 3.30 -12.39
C ARG A 175 18.19 2.06 -12.51
N VAL A 176 16.87 2.24 -12.49
CA VAL A 176 15.91 1.19 -12.81
C VAL A 176 15.59 1.29 -14.30
N THR A 177 15.86 0.22 -15.06
CA THR A 177 15.60 0.16 -16.51
C THR A 177 14.30 -0.57 -16.82
N SER A 178 13.91 -1.49 -15.94
CA SER A 178 12.64 -2.21 -15.98
C SER A 178 12.28 -2.68 -14.57
N PRO A 179 11.05 -3.18 -14.34
CA PRO A 179 10.66 -3.83 -13.09
C PRO A 179 11.55 -5.00 -12.66
N THR A 180 12.41 -5.50 -13.55
CA THR A 180 13.26 -6.67 -13.35
C THR A 180 14.75 -6.38 -13.50
N THR A 181 15.14 -5.15 -13.86
CA THR A 181 16.54 -4.81 -14.13
C THR A 181 16.90 -3.43 -13.59
N ALA A 182 17.92 -3.39 -12.75
CA ALA A 182 18.49 -2.15 -12.22
C ALA A 182 20.02 -2.19 -12.21
N THR A 183 20.66 -1.04 -12.16
CA THR A 183 22.10 -0.88 -11.91
C THR A 183 22.32 0.06 -10.74
N ALA A 184 23.41 -0.13 -10.01
CA ALA A 184 23.77 0.70 -8.86
C ALA A 184 25.30 0.79 -8.75
N THR A 185 25.82 1.95 -8.40
CA THR A 185 27.26 2.20 -8.27
C THR A 185 27.64 2.33 -6.81
N ILE A 186 28.60 1.55 -6.33
CA ILE A 186 29.05 1.56 -4.94
C ILE A 186 30.51 1.99 -4.90
N ASP A 187 30.80 2.98 -4.06
CA ASP A 187 32.17 3.33 -3.67
C ASP A 187 32.58 2.48 -2.46
N LEU A 188 33.61 1.65 -2.63
CA LEU A 188 34.13 0.74 -1.61
C LEU A 188 35.29 1.37 -0.83
N SER A 189 35.48 2.68 -0.91
CA SER A 189 36.42 3.42 -0.08
C SER A 189 36.11 3.23 1.40
N GLY A 190 37.06 2.65 2.15
CA GLY A 190 36.89 2.37 3.57
C GLY A 190 36.04 1.13 3.88
N VAL A 191 35.69 0.32 2.87
CA VAL A 191 35.05 -0.98 3.07
C VAL A 191 36.13 -2.06 3.16
N ASP A 192 36.18 -2.76 4.28
CA ASP A 192 37.12 -3.86 4.49
C ASP A 192 36.86 -5.05 3.55
N PRO A 193 37.85 -5.92 3.30
CA PRO A 193 37.61 -7.19 2.61
C PRO A 193 36.63 -8.07 3.39
N GLY A 194 35.66 -8.65 2.69
CA GLY A 194 34.60 -9.44 3.31
C GLY A 194 33.47 -9.80 2.35
N THR A 195 32.53 -10.63 2.83
CA THR A 195 31.32 -10.99 2.09
C THR A 195 30.12 -10.31 2.75
N TYR A 196 29.37 -9.55 1.95
CA TYR A 196 28.33 -8.65 2.40
C TYR A 196 26.96 -9.04 1.85
N ALA A 197 25.92 -8.75 2.62
CA ALA A 197 24.57 -8.76 2.11
C ALA A 197 24.32 -7.50 1.27
N VAL A 198 23.43 -7.60 0.29
CA VAL A 198 22.94 -6.46 -0.48
C VAL A 198 21.45 -6.32 -0.20
N THR A 199 21.04 -5.12 0.18
CA THR A 199 19.64 -4.76 0.39
C THR A 199 19.18 -3.80 -0.68
N VAL A 200 18.01 -4.07 -1.23
CA VAL A 200 17.28 -3.16 -2.12
C VAL A 200 16.02 -2.71 -1.41
N ARG A 201 15.67 -1.43 -1.52
CA ARG A 201 14.47 -0.83 -0.95
C ARG A 201 13.80 0.12 -1.94
N ASN A 202 12.48 0.07 -2.09
CA ASN A 202 11.72 1.02 -2.92
C ASN A 202 11.07 2.14 -2.09
N ALA A 203 10.42 3.10 -2.76
CA ALA A 203 9.68 4.19 -2.12
C ALA A 203 8.56 3.74 -1.19
N GLY A 204 7.91 2.60 -1.50
CA GLY A 204 6.90 1.97 -0.63
C GLY A 204 7.49 1.30 0.61
N ARG A 205 8.78 1.52 0.89
CA ARG A 205 9.54 0.89 2.00
C ARG A 205 9.60 -0.64 1.91
N CYS A 206 9.18 -1.23 0.79
CA CYS A 206 9.38 -2.65 0.53
C CYS A 206 10.87 -2.89 0.35
N SER A 207 11.38 -3.92 1.02
CA SER A 207 12.80 -4.25 0.99
C SER A 207 13.01 -5.73 0.76
N TYR A 208 14.15 -6.04 0.14
CA TYR A 208 14.63 -7.39 0.01
C TYR A 208 16.15 -7.40 0.21
N THR A 209 16.61 -8.32 1.07
CA THR A 209 18.02 -8.50 1.38
C THR A 209 18.49 -9.84 0.86
N ARG A 210 19.53 -9.83 0.03
CA ARG A 210 20.24 -11.03 -0.38
C ARG A 210 21.50 -11.16 0.46
N VAL A 211 21.53 -12.14 1.35
CA VAL A 211 22.70 -12.47 2.16
C VAL A 211 23.83 -13.01 1.28
N SER A 212 25.07 -12.69 1.65
CA SER A 212 26.27 -13.14 0.93
C SER A 212 26.24 -12.86 -0.57
N ALA A 213 25.76 -11.67 -0.95
CA ALA A 213 25.53 -11.30 -2.34
C ALA A 213 26.78 -10.77 -3.03
N PHE A 214 27.67 -10.10 -2.29
CA PHE A 214 28.83 -9.40 -2.83
C PHE A 214 30.08 -9.64 -1.98
N THR A 215 31.25 -9.83 -2.61
CA THR A 215 32.53 -10.00 -1.90
C THR A 215 33.51 -8.89 -2.26
N VAL A 216 33.98 -8.18 -1.24
CA VAL A 216 35.11 -7.24 -1.34
C VAL A 216 36.40 -8.02 -1.11
N THR A 217 37.31 -7.97 -2.06
CA THR A 217 38.64 -8.57 -1.95
C THR A 217 39.67 -7.53 -1.53
N PRO A 218 40.83 -7.96 -0.99
CA PRO A 218 41.98 -7.07 -0.80
C PRO A 218 42.38 -6.33 -2.08
#